data_AF-A0A966YM98-F1
#
_entry.id   AF-A0A966YM98-F1
#
_cell.length_a   1.000
_cell.length_b   1.000
_cell.length_c   1.000
_cell.angle_alpha   90.00
_cell.angle_beta   90.00
_cell.angle_gamma   90.00
#
_symmetry.space_group_name_H-M   'P 1'
#
loop_
_entity.id
_entity.type
_entity.pdbx_description
1 polymer ?
#
loop_
_entity_poly.entity_id
_entity_poly.type
_entity_poly.pdbx_seq_one_letter_code
_entity_poly.pdbx_strand_id
1 'polypeptide(L)'
;MTIVRTHLECTDAELAERRTPRVDIVAERVTGTDEWGLDEGPFRSYRRTISTTARPDGRHDVVETTTYRLGIPVWGWLFAWPVRRAIANRQDRFS
;
A
#
# COMPACT_ATOMS: atom_id res chain seq x y z
N MET A 1 7.47 -13.88 10.36
CA MET A 1 7.42 -13.08 9.13
C MET A 1 6.18 -13.56 8.40
N THR A 2 5.30 -12.65 8.00
CA THR A 2 4.01 -12.99 7.37
C THR A 2 4.09 -12.66 5.89
N ILE A 3 3.54 -13.55 5.06
CA ILE A 3 3.46 -13.38 3.61
C ILE A 3 2.00 -13.51 3.23
N VAL A 4 1.47 -12.49 2.55
CA VAL A 4 0.13 -12.48 1.97
C VAL A 4 0.29 -12.43 0.46
N ARG A 5 -0.42 -13.31 -0.24
CA ARG A 5 -0.46 -13.34 -1.70
C ARG A 5 -1.88 -13.16 -2.17
N THR A 6 -2.06 -12.28 -3.14
CA THR A 6 -3.35 -12.03 -3.77
C THR A 6 -3.20 -12.21 -5.26
N HIS A 7 -4.05 -13.06 -5.81
CA HIS A 7 -4.16 -13.29 -7.24
C HIS A 7 -5.40 -12.56 -7.74
N LEU A 8 -5.25 -11.81 -8.83
CA LEU A 8 -6.34 -11.06 -9.42
C LEU A 8 -6.11 -10.86 -10.90
N GLU A 9 -7.21 -10.72 -11.62
CA GLU A 9 -7.20 -10.28 -13.00
C GLU A 9 -7.55 -8.80 -13.03
N CYS A 10 -6.80 -7.99 -13.77
CA CYS A 10 -7.13 -6.58 -13.90
C CYS A 10 -6.78 -5.99 -15.27
N THR A 11 -7.41 -4.87 -15.57
CA THR A 11 -7.11 -4.02 -16.73
C THR A 11 -5.82 -3.22 -16.53
N ASP A 12 -5.33 -2.57 -17.58
CA ASP A 12 -4.17 -1.66 -17.51
C ASP A 12 -4.38 -0.52 -16.51
N ALA A 13 -5.58 0.08 -16.49
CA ALA A 13 -5.90 1.20 -15.59
C ALA A 13 -5.87 0.76 -14.12
N GLU A 14 -6.48 -0.39 -13.81
CA GLU A 14 -6.47 -0.97 -12.47
C GLU A 14 -5.07 -1.43 -12.04
N LEU A 15 -4.24 -1.89 -12.98
CA LEU A 15 -2.84 -2.22 -12.71
C LEU A 15 -2.01 -0.96 -12.41
N ALA A 16 -2.23 0.12 -13.16
CA ALA A 16 -1.57 1.40 -12.93
C ALA A 16 -1.94 1.98 -11.55
N GLU A 17 -3.22 1.92 -11.18
CA GLU A 17 -3.67 2.33 -9.84
C GLU A 17 -2.98 1.50 -8.75
N ARG A 18 -2.93 0.16 -8.90
CA ARG A 18 -2.25 -0.74 -7.94
C ARG A 18 -0.75 -0.49 -7.80
N ARG A 19 -0.09 0.03 -8.84
CA ARG A 19 1.34 0.42 -8.81
C ARG A 19 1.59 1.73 -8.07
N THR A 20 0.54 2.46 -7.69
CA THR A 20 0.68 3.64 -6.83
C THR A 20 1.15 3.22 -5.45
N PRO A 21 2.18 3.88 -4.87
CA PRO A 21 2.60 3.63 -3.49
C PRO A 21 1.46 3.87 -2.52
N ARG A 22 1.29 2.96 -1.55
CA ARG A 22 0.30 3.09 -0.48
C ARG A 22 0.69 4.20 0.50
N VAL A 23 -0.33 4.84 1.06
CA VAL A 23 -0.20 5.92 2.07
C VAL A 23 -1.24 5.76 3.18
N ASP A 24 -1.64 4.53 3.45
CA ASP A 24 -2.73 4.17 4.36
C ASP A 24 -2.20 3.67 5.71
N ILE A 25 -2.38 2.37 6.01
CA ILE A 25 -1.76 1.72 7.16
C ILE A 25 -0.23 1.64 7.01
N VAL A 26 0.26 1.71 5.78
CA VAL A 26 1.67 1.78 5.43
C VAL A 26 1.87 2.93 4.45
N ALA A 27 2.87 3.78 4.73
CA ALA A 27 3.45 4.64 3.73
C ALA A 27 4.56 3.84 3.02
N GLU A 28 4.42 3.69 1.72
CA GLU A 28 5.35 2.97 0.87
C GLU A 28 6.28 3.93 0.14
N ARG A 29 7.53 3.51 0.00
CA ARG A 29 8.48 4.11 -0.94
C ARG A 29 8.78 3.13 -2.06
N VAL A 30 8.94 3.65 -3.29
CA VAL A 30 9.36 2.83 -4.44
C VAL A 30 10.80 2.38 -4.25
N THR A 31 11.05 1.08 -4.35
CA THR A 31 12.39 0.49 -4.25
C THR A 31 12.81 -0.26 -5.52
N GLY A 32 11.89 -0.44 -6.48
CA GLY A 32 12.14 -1.01 -7.80
C GLY A 32 10.91 -0.83 -8.72
N THR A 33 10.98 -1.32 -9.95
CA THR A 33 9.91 -1.14 -10.96
C THR A 33 8.54 -1.66 -10.52
N ASP A 34 8.52 -2.79 -9.81
CA ASP A 34 7.30 -3.39 -9.23
C ASP A 34 7.58 -3.81 -7.79
N GLU A 35 8.29 -2.96 -7.07
CA GLU A 35 8.68 -3.21 -5.68
C GLU A 35 8.56 -1.95 -4.82
N TRP A 36 7.91 -2.12 -3.67
CA TRP A 36 7.72 -1.09 -2.67
C TRP A 36 8.23 -1.56 -1.31
N GLY A 37 8.95 -0.69 -0.62
CA GLY A 37 9.47 -0.91 0.72
C GLY A 37 8.73 -0.07 1.75
N LEU A 38 8.99 -0.39 3.03
CA LEU A 38 8.57 0.44 4.15
C LEU A 38 9.19 1.83 4.06
N ASP A 39 8.36 2.86 4.14
CA ASP A 39 8.76 4.22 4.49
C ASP A 39 8.34 4.51 5.94
N GLU A 40 7.03 4.54 6.19
CA GLU A 40 6.46 4.68 7.52
C GLU A 40 5.35 3.64 7.76
N GLY A 41 5.15 3.20 9.00
CA GLY A 41 4.10 2.25 9.30
C GLY A 41 4.37 1.43 10.57
N PRO A 42 3.38 0.64 11.02
CA PRO A 42 3.47 -0.20 12.22
C PRO A 42 4.31 -1.48 12.02
N PHE A 43 5.21 -1.49 11.04
CA PHE A 43 5.96 -2.65 10.61
C PHE A 43 7.43 -2.50 10.99
N ARG A 44 8.05 -3.58 11.47
CA ARG A 44 9.51 -3.70 11.56
C ARG A 44 10.14 -3.89 10.19
N SER A 45 9.43 -4.56 9.29
CA SER A 45 9.79 -4.70 7.89
C SER A 45 8.52 -4.84 7.06
N TYR A 46 8.55 -4.26 5.85
CA TYR A 46 7.48 -4.35 4.87
C TYR A 46 8.11 -4.34 3.48
N ARG A 47 7.60 -5.22 2.61
CA ARG A 47 7.92 -5.27 1.19
C ARG A 47 6.68 -5.72 0.42
N ARG A 48 6.34 -5.00 -0.65
CA ARG A 48 5.32 -5.39 -1.62
C ARG A 48 5.95 -5.57 -2.98
N THR A 49 5.57 -6.61 -3.69
CA THR A 49 5.96 -6.85 -5.08
C THR A 49 4.75 -7.19 -5.92
N ILE A 50 4.71 -6.70 -7.16
CA ILE A 50 3.70 -7.07 -8.15
C ILE A 50 4.40 -7.85 -9.26
N SER A 51 3.87 -9.03 -9.59
CA SER A 51 4.23 -9.75 -10.82
C SER A 51 3.04 -9.76 -11.75
N THR A 52 3.28 -9.52 -13.04
CA THR A 52 2.22 -9.38 -14.04
C THR A 52 2.50 -10.28 -15.24
N THR A 53 1.48 -10.99 -15.69
CA THR A 53 1.50 -11.73 -16.96
C THR A 53 0.39 -11.19 -17.85
N ALA A 54 0.74 -10.72 -19.05
CA ALA A 54 -0.25 -10.26 -20.01
C ALA A 54 -1.08 -11.43 -20.52
N ARG A 55 -2.38 -11.21 -20.69
CA ARG A 55 -3.35 -12.19 -21.18
C ARG A 55 -3.84 -11.81 -22.59
N PRO A 56 -4.24 -12.80 -23.43
CA PRO A 56 -4.69 -12.52 -24.81
C PRO A 56 -5.94 -11.64 -24.93
N ASP A 57 -6.72 -11.50 -23.86
CA ASP A 57 -7.94 -10.68 -23.81
C ASP A 57 -7.67 -9.20 -23.47
N GLY A 58 -6.40 -8.79 -23.39
CA GLY A 58 -6.00 -7.43 -23.03
C GLY A 58 -6.04 -7.14 -21.53
N ARG A 59 -6.14 -8.19 -20.68
CA ARG A 59 -6.03 -8.08 -19.23
C ARG A 59 -4.67 -8.57 -18.73
N HIS A 60 -4.45 -8.44 -17.42
CA HIS A 60 -3.27 -8.93 -16.72
C HIS A 60 -3.67 -9.92 -15.64
N ASP A 61 -2.96 -11.04 -15.61
CA ASP A 61 -2.89 -11.91 -14.44
C ASP A 61 -1.84 -11.34 -13.48
N VAL A 62 -2.30 -10.88 -12.33
CA VAL A 62 -1.47 -10.19 -11.35
C VAL A 62 -1.34 -11.01 -10.08
N VAL A 63 -0.09 -11.14 -9.62
CA VAL A 63 0.25 -11.71 -8.32
C VAL A 63 0.88 -10.61 -7.48
N GLU A 64 0.12 -10.11 -6.52
CA GLU A 64 0.66 -9.20 -5.50
C GLU A 64 1.13 -10.02 -4.30
N THR A 65 2.39 -9.83 -3.89
CA THR A 65 2.96 -10.45 -2.70
C THR A 65 3.37 -9.36 -1.72
N THR A 66 2.79 -9.40 -0.52
CA THR A 66 3.17 -8.52 0.59
C THR A 66 3.84 -9.36 1.67
N THR A 67 5.10 -9.04 1.99
CA THR A 67 5.86 -9.64 3.08
C THR A 67 6.09 -8.62 4.17
N TYR A 68 5.70 -8.93 5.39
CA TYR A 68 5.87 -8.00 6.50
C TYR A 68 6.18 -8.68 7.83
N ARG A 69 6.72 -7.88 8.75
CA ARG A 69 6.84 -8.20 10.16
C ARG A 69 6.26 -7.05 10.95
N LEU A 70 5.25 -7.31 11.77
CA LEU A 70 4.71 -6.30 12.68
C LEU A 70 5.75 -5.87 13.69
N GLY A 71 5.78 -4.57 13.97
CA GLY A 71 6.76 -3.96 14.84
C GLY A 71 6.31 -3.66 16.26
N ILE A 72 5.08 -4.02 16.63
CA ILE A 72 4.33 -3.31 17.68
C ILE A 72 4.44 -3.98 19.07
N PRO A 73 4.59 -3.16 20.14
CA PRO A 73 3.50 -3.09 21.15
C PRO A 73 2.90 -1.68 21.37
N VAL A 74 3.21 -0.67 20.54
CA VAL A 74 2.79 0.74 20.66
C VAL A 74 1.69 1.18 19.67
N TRP A 75 0.46 1.35 20.17
CA TRP A 75 -0.73 1.77 19.41
C TRP A 75 -0.93 3.30 19.28
N GLY A 76 0.00 4.13 19.78
CA GLY A 76 -0.18 5.59 19.87
C GLY A 76 0.10 6.39 18.58
N TRP A 77 0.98 5.91 17.69
CA TRP A 77 1.35 6.65 16.47
C TRP A 77 0.39 6.40 15.29
N LEU A 78 -0.24 5.22 15.23
CA LEU A 78 -1.14 4.79 14.15
C LEU A 78 -2.40 5.66 14.04
N PHE A 79 -2.87 6.23 15.14
CA PHE A 79 -3.99 7.17 15.14
C PHE A 79 -3.56 8.62 14.91
N ALA A 80 -2.29 8.97 15.08
CA ALA A 80 -1.84 10.36 14.95
C ALA A 80 -1.94 10.86 13.50
N TRP A 81 -1.63 10.03 12.50
CA TRP A 81 -1.63 10.43 11.11
C TRP A 81 -3.04 10.61 10.50
N PRO A 82 -3.99 9.67 10.67
CA PRO A 82 -5.39 9.88 10.26
C PRO A 82 -6.02 11.07 10.98
N VAL A 83 -5.74 11.25 12.28
CA VAL A 83 -6.21 12.40 13.06
C VAL A 83 -5.61 13.70 12.55
N ARG A 84 -4.31 13.74 12.23
CA ARG A 84 -3.67 14.92 11.64
C ARG A 84 -4.29 15.29 10.30
N ARG A 85 -4.60 14.31 9.44
CA ARG A 85 -5.28 14.55 8.15
C ARG A 85 -6.73 15.02 8.33
N ALA A 86 -7.46 14.46 9.29
CA ALA A 86 -8.82 14.88 9.61
C ALA A 86 -8.86 16.31 10.20
N ILE A 87 -7.89 16.68 11.05
CA ILE A 87 -7.74 18.03 11.58
C ILE A 87 -7.33 19.01 10.48
N ALA A 88 -6.36 18.66 9.64
CA ALA A 88 -5.88 19.53 8.56
C ALA A 88 -6.95 19.81 7.49
N ASN A 89 -7.89 18.89 7.29
CA ASN A 89 -9.01 19.06 6.35
C ASN A 89 -10.28 19.66 6.98
N ARG A 90 -10.21 20.18 8.21
CA ARG A 90 -11.32 20.96 8.78
C ARG A 90 -11.41 22.28 8.02
N GLN A 91 -12.28 22.35 7.02
CA GLN A 91 -12.77 23.61 6.48
C GLN A 91 -13.57 24.29 7.59
N ASP A 92 -13.06 25.42 8.10
CA ASP A 92 -13.82 26.32 8.97
C ASP A 92 -14.95 26.95 8.16
N ARG A 93 -16.04 26.21 8.00
CA ARG A 93 -17.34 26.75 7.58
C ARG A 93 -18.01 27.33 8.81
N PHE A 94 -17.55 28.50 9.25
CA PHE A 94 -18.40 29.39 10.04
C PHE A 94 -19.20 30.22 9.04
N SER A 95 -20.51 29.94 9.03
CA SER A 95 -21.53 30.77 8.39
C SER A 95 -21.75 32.04 9.18
#